data_AF-A0A942D1M2-F1
#
_entry.id   AF-A0A942D1M2-F1
#
_cell.length_a   1.000
_cell.length_b   1.000
_cell.length_c   1.000
_cell.angle_alpha   90.00
_cell.angle_beta   90.00
_cell.angle_gamma   90.00
#
_symmetry.space_group_name_H-M   'P 1'
#
loop_
_entity.id
_entity.type
_entity.pdbx_description
1 polymer ?
#
loop_
_entity_poly.entity_id
_entity_poly.type
_entity_poly.pdbx_seq_one_letter_code
_entity_poly.pdbx_strand_id
1 'polypeptide(L)'
;MRRRFRTPLSLLALAPVVLLLAACGSGSSTSSSTEAKHEDPFAQLRFVLGKFPYEPWYSDCIVKQVEGKLNAAELEELAELPVEQGRKVALRFALGAAPKCVANGRNPISPDPSHVQIQLLRVGYASTLEELGKRQGLSATQTTCLSRTVARFPDAKIVALGNASEKERERILVEVVEGCAK
;
A
#
# COMPACT_ATOMS: atom_id res chain seq x y z
N MET A 1 27.80 -36.33 15.57
CA MET A 1 26.53 -35.97 16.25
C MET A 1 26.39 -34.45 16.32
N ARG A 2 25.49 -33.82 15.55
CA ARG A 2 24.97 -32.47 15.83
C ARG A 2 23.50 -32.41 15.42
N ARG A 3 22.64 -32.03 16.38
CA ARG A 3 21.18 -32.14 16.36
C ARG A 3 20.55 -31.08 15.44
N ARG A 4 19.59 -31.51 14.63
CA ARG A 4 18.63 -30.65 13.91
C ARG A 4 17.66 -30.06 14.94
N PHE A 5 17.61 -28.74 15.06
CA PHE A 5 16.46 -28.07 15.67
C PHE A 5 15.54 -27.59 14.54
N ARG A 6 14.47 -28.35 14.33
CA ARG A 6 13.25 -27.86 13.69
C ARG A 6 12.44 -27.18 14.79
N THR A 7 12.17 -25.89 14.63
CA THR A 7 11.16 -25.19 15.44
C THR A 7 10.17 -24.54 14.47
N PRO A 8 8.86 -24.83 14.60
CA PRO A 8 7.84 -24.25 13.73
C PRO A 8 7.61 -22.78 14.09
N LEU A 9 7.56 -21.91 13.09
CA LEU A 9 7.10 -20.51 13.23
C LEU A 9 5.65 -20.53 13.72
N SER A 10 5.46 -20.29 15.01
CA SER A 10 4.16 -20.01 15.60
C SER A 10 4.02 -18.50 15.81
N LEU A 11 2.85 -18.01 15.42
CA LEU A 11 2.25 -16.68 15.58
C LEU A 11 2.95 -15.71 16.54
N LEU A 12 3.31 -14.54 16.01
CA LEU A 12 3.43 -13.31 16.78
C LEU A 12 2.28 -12.37 16.36
N ALA A 13 1.22 -12.40 17.16
CA ALA A 13 0.17 -11.40 17.16
C ALA A 13 0.78 -10.06 17.59
N LEU A 14 0.80 -9.11 16.66
CA LEU A 14 1.13 -7.70 16.94
C LEU A 14 -0.11 -7.03 17.53
N ALA A 15 -0.17 -6.94 18.85
CA ALA A 15 -1.05 -5.99 19.53
C ALA A 15 -0.35 -4.62 19.55
N PRO A 16 -0.96 -3.55 19.00
CA PRO A 16 -0.43 -2.21 19.19
C PRO A 16 -0.78 -1.72 20.61
N VAL A 17 0.26 -1.49 21.42
CA VAL A 17 0.17 -0.77 22.69
C VAL A 17 -0.12 0.70 22.36
N VAL A 18 -1.35 1.14 22.61
CA VAL A 18 -1.75 2.54 22.53
C VAL A 18 -1.50 3.20 23.88
N LEU A 19 -0.46 4.03 23.96
CA LEU A 19 -0.23 4.96 25.06
C LEU A 19 -1.11 6.20 24.82
N LEU A 20 -2.28 6.24 25.47
CA LEU A 20 -3.14 7.43 25.49
C LEU A 20 -2.73 8.35 26.65
N LEU A 21 -2.20 9.51 26.29
CA LEU A 21 -2.07 10.66 27.18
C LEU A 21 -3.47 11.15 27.55
N ALA A 22 -3.77 11.09 28.85
CA ALA A 22 -4.97 11.67 29.42
C ALA A 22 -4.89 13.21 29.35
N ALA A 23 -5.71 13.81 28.52
CA ALA A 23 -6.11 15.22 28.65
C ALA A 23 -7.53 15.25 29.23
N CYS A 24 -7.59 15.51 30.53
CA CYS A 24 -8.82 15.73 31.28
C CYS A 24 -9.48 17.04 30.80
N GLY A 25 -10.78 16.98 30.52
CA GLY A 25 -11.55 18.08 29.97
C GLY A 25 -12.14 19.06 31.00
N SER A 26 -12.68 20.14 30.45
CA SER A 26 -13.73 21.02 30.99
C SER A 26 -14.02 22.03 29.87
N GLY A 27 -15.21 22.30 29.35
CA GLY A 27 -16.58 21.93 29.63
C GLY A 27 -17.48 22.85 28.79
N SER A 28 -18.72 22.45 28.58
CA SER A 28 -19.88 23.27 28.15
C SER A 28 -19.91 23.83 26.73
N SER A 29 -20.80 23.27 25.89
CA SER A 29 -22.09 23.88 25.48
C SER A 29 -22.47 23.55 24.04
N THR A 30 -23.79 23.41 23.85
CA THR A 30 -24.55 23.62 22.60
C THR A 30 -24.68 22.42 21.67
N SER A 31 -25.81 21.74 21.84
CA SER A 31 -26.41 20.82 20.88
C SER A 31 -26.76 21.56 19.59
N SER A 32 -25.79 21.68 18.69
CA SER A 32 -26.01 21.93 17.28
C SER A 32 -26.24 20.56 16.63
N SER A 33 -27.48 20.22 16.37
CA SER A 33 -27.84 19.16 15.42
C SER A 33 -27.51 19.61 14.01
N THR A 34 -26.21 19.70 13.73
CA THR A 34 -25.68 19.47 12.39
C THR A 34 -25.98 18.01 12.09
N GLU A 35 -26.79 17.75 11.07
CA GLU A 35 -26.72 16.47 10.37
C GLU A 35 -25.25 16.18 10.16
N ALA A 36 -24.72 15.19 10.89
CA ALA A 36 -23.40 14.70 10.65
C ALA A 36 -23.45 14.21 9.21
N LYS A 37 -22.97 15.02 8.27
CA LYS A 37 -22.50 14.51 6.99
C LYS A 37 -21.51 13.45 7.40
N HIS A 38 -21.92 12.19 7.36
CA HIS A 38 -20.99 11.09 7.46
C HIS A 38 -20.07 11.27 6.26
N GLU A 39 -18.94 11.92 6.51
CA GLU A 39 -17.86 11.97 5.55
C GLU A 39 -17.51 10.53 5.26
N ASP A 40 -17.62 10.17 3.99
CA ASP A 40 -17.26 8.85 3.52
C ASP A 40 -15.81 8.54 3.98
N PRO A 41 -15.62 7.59 4.92
CA PRO A 41 -14.30 7.35 5.53
C PRO A 41 -13.30 6.83 4.50
N PHE A 42 -13.77 6.41 3.33
CA PHE A 42 -12.94 5.93 2.22
C PHE A 42 -12.78 6.97 1.10
N ALA A 43 -13.28 8.20 1.26
CA ALA A 43 -13.16 9.24 0.25
C ALA A 43 -11.68 9.53 -0.09
N GLN A 44 -10.81 9.56 0.92
CA GLN A 44 -9.37 9.72 0.71
C GLN A 44 -8.76 8.52 -0.03
N LEU A 45 -9.22 7.30 0.27
CA LEU A 45 -8.78 6.09 -0.44
C LEU A 45 -9.20 6.12 -1.91
N ARG A 46 -10.47 6.41 -2.20
CA ARG A 46 -10.98 6.55 -3.57
C ARG A 46 -10.24 7.66 -4.32
N PHE A 47 -9.99 8.80 -3.66
CA PHE A 47 -9.21 9.90 -4.24
C PHE A 47 -7.79 9.47 -4.61
N VAL A 48 -7.08 8.78 -3.71
CA VAL A 48 -5.72 8.28 -3.97
C VAL A 48 -5.72 7.24 -5.08
N LEU A 49 -6.64 6.27 -5.05
CA LEU A 49 -6.76 5.24 -6.09
C LEU A 49 -7.04 5.85 -7.47
N GLY A 50 -7.86 6.91 -7.53
CA GLY A 50 -8.14 7.65 -8.76
C GLY A 50 -6.94 8.39 -9.37
N LYS A 51 -5.81 8.49 -8.66
CA LYS A 51 -4.54 9.01 -9.23
C LYS A 51 -3.74 7.96 -9.97
N PHE A 52 -3.99 6.68 -9.71
CA PHE A 52 -3.31 5.58 -10.37
C PHE A 52 -4.07 5.17 -11.63
N PRO A 53 -3.41 4.57 -12.62
CA PRO A 53 -4.06 4.08 -13.82
C PRO A 53 -4.77 2.75 -13.56
N TYR A 54 -5.48 2.62 -12.45
CA TYR A 54 -6.19 1.40 -12.12
C TYR A 54 -7.52 1.33 -12.86
N GLU A 55 -7.85 0.15 -13.36
CA GLU A 55 -9.18 -0.15 -13.83
C GLU A 55 -10.21 0.01 -12.69
N PRO A 56 -11.44 0.47 -12.97
CA PRO A 56 -12.46 0.70 -11.94
C PRO A 56 -12.72 -0.53 -11.07
N TRP A 57 -12.81 -1.71 -11.69
CA TRP A 57 -13.05 -2.98 -10.98
C TRP A 57 -11.96 -3.30 -9.95
N TYR A 58 -10.72 -2.91 -10.22
CA TYR A 58 -9.58 -3.18 -9.36
C TYR A 58 -9.58 -2.22 -8.18
N SER A 59 -9.84 -0.93 -8.44
CA SER A 59 -10.05 0.08 -7.41
C SER A 59 -11.19 -0.31 -6.47
N ASP A 60 -12.33 -0.73 -7.02
CA ASP A 60 -13.50 -1.17 -6.23
C ASP A 60 -13.17 -2.40 -5.37
N CYS A 61 -12.41 -3.35 -5.91
CA CYS A 61 -11.95 -4.50 -5.14
C CYS A 61 -11.06 -4.06 -3.97
N ILE A 62 -10.11 -3.15 -4.20
CA ILE A 62 -9.23 -2.63 -3.14
C ILE A 62 -10.07 -1.98 -2.04
N VAL A 63 -11.02 -1.11 -2.41
CA VAL A 63 -11.89 -0.47 -1.43
C VAL A 63 -12.67 -1.50 -0.62
N LYS A 64 -13.33 -2.48 -1.27
CA LYS A 64 -14.05 -3.57 -0.58
C LYS A 64 -13.16 -4.40 0.35
N GLN A 65 -11.92 -4.66 -0.04
CA GLN A 65 -10.95 -5.41 0.78
C GLN A 65 -10.49 -4.61 2.01
N VAL A 66 -10.48 -3.28 1.94
CA VAL A 66 -10.16 -2.41 3.09
C VAL A 66 -11.40 -2.26 3.98
N GLU A 67 -12.57 -2.01 3.39
CA GLU A 67 -13.87 -1.96 4.07
C GLU A 67 -14.11 -3.21 4.94
N GLY A 68 -13.85 -4.41 4.38
CA GLY A 68 -14.03 -5.66 5.11
C GLY A 68 -13.01 -5.96 6.21
N LYS A 69 -11.99 -5.10 6.42
CA LYS A 69 -10.94 -5.29 7.43
C LYS A 69 -11.03 -4.33 8.62
N LEU A 70 -11.73 -3.21 8.47
CA LEU A 70 -11.77 -2.16 9.47
C LEU A 70 -13.06 -2.25 10.29
N ASN A 71 -12.93 -2.08 11.60
CA ASN A 71 -14.08 -1.95 12.50
C ASN A 71 -14.57 -0.49 12.58
N ALA A 72 -15.73 -0.26 13.21
CA ALA A 72 -16.35 1.06 13.29
C ALA A 72 -15.45 2.14 13.93
N ALA A 73 -14.70 1.79 14.99
CA ALA A 73 -13.81 2.73 15.66
C ALA A 73 -12.60 3.10 14.77
N GLU A 74 -12.06 2.14 14.02
CA GLU A 74 -10.98 2.40 13.05
C GLU A 74 -11.45 3.29 11.88
N LEU A 75 -12.74 3.21 11.50
CA LEU A 75 -13.34 4.05 10.47
C LEU A 75 -13.55 5.49 10.94
N GLU A 76 -14.00 5.67 12.18
CA GLU A 76 -14.13 7.00 12.79
C GLU A 76 -12.74 7.66 12.90
N GLU A 77 -11.73 6.94 13.39
CA GLU A 77 -10.35 7.45 13.46
C GLU A 77 -9.83 7.87 12.07
N LEU A 78 -10.13 7.09 11.02
CA LEU A 78 -9.73 7.43 9.65
C LEU A 78 -10.40 8.69 9.10
N ALA A 79 -11.69 8.89 9.43
CA ALA A 79 -12.44 10.07 9.00
C ALA A 79 -11.91 11.34 9.67
N GLU A 80 -11.41 11.25 10.91
CA GLU A 80 -10.89 12.38 11.67
C GLU A 80 -9.45 12.78 11.30
N LEU A 81 -8.72 11.95 10.54
CA LEU A 81 -7.35 12.27 10.14
C LEU A 81 -7.28 13.51 9.23
N PRO A 82 -6.28 14.40 9.44
CA PRO A 82 -5.99 15.46 8.49
C PRO A 82 -5.77 14.88 7.08
N VAL A 83 -6.24 15.58 6.04
CA VAL A 83 -6.24 15.10 4.64
C VAL A 83 -4.93 14.43 4.22
N GLU A 84 -3.79 15.06 4.49
CA GLU A 84 -2.47 14.52 4.11
C GLU A 84 -2.09 13.24 4.86
N GLN A 85 -2.49 13.11 6.13
CA GLN A 85 -2.29 11.91 6.92
C GLN A 85 -3.27 10.81 6.49
N GLY A 86 -4.54 11.16 6.26
CA GLY A 86 -5.56 10.27 5.71
C GLY A 86 -5.13 9.66 4.37
N ARG A 87 -4.54 10.46 3.47
CA ARG A 87 -3.99 9.97 2.19
C ARG A 87 -2.85 8.96 2.36
N LYS A 88 -1.92 9.21 3.29
CA LYS A 88 -0.81 8.27 3.57
C LYS A 88 -1.32 6.95 4.14
N VAL A 89 -2.28 7.02 5.05
CA VAL A 89 -2.88 5.82 5.66
C VAL A 89 -3.70 5.05 4.62
N ALA A 90 -4.49 5.75 3.81
CA ALA A 90 -5.24 5.15 2.71
C ALA A 90 -4.33 4.44 1.69
N LEU A 91 -3.20 5.05 1.32
CA LEU A 91 -2.21 4.42 0.44
C LEU A 91 -1.65 3.13 1.05
N ARG A 92 -1.36 3.12 2.36
CA ARG A 92 -0.88 1.91 3.07
C ARG A 92 -1.92 0.79 3.02
N PHE A 93 -3.19 1.09 3.27
CA PHE A 93 -4.27 0.10 3.19
C PHE A 93 -4.45 -0.42 1.77
N ALA A 94 -4.41 0.45 0.76
CA ALA A 94 -4.46 0.07 -0.64
C ALA A 94 -3.37 -0.94 -1.00
N LEU A 95 -2.11 -0.70 -0.57
CA LEU A 95 -0.98 -1.58 -0.84
C LEU A 95 -1.15 -2.98 -0.23
N GLY A 96 -1.76 -3.09 0.96
CA GLY A 96 -2.03 -4.38 1.60
C GLY A 96 -3.24 -5.13 1.02
N ALA A 97 -4.17 -4.42 0.39
CA ALA A 97 -5.37 -4.99 -0.24
C ALA A 97 -5.13 -5.39 -1.71
N ALA A 98 -4.33 -4.60 -2.43
CA ALA A 98 -4.03 -4.74 -3.85
C ALA A 98 -3.68 -6.18 -4.29
N PRO A 99 -2.77 -6.92 -3.62
CA PRO A 99 -2.42 -8.28 -4.06
C PRO A 99 -3.61 -9.25 -4.14
N LYS A 100 -4.58 -9.12 -3.22
CA LYS A 100 -5.77 -9.99 -3.19
C LYS A 100 -6.73 -9.74 -4.35
N CYS A 101 -6.63 -8.59 -5.01
CA CYS A 101 -7.52 -8.18 -6.09
C CYS A 101 -7.04 -8.62 -7.48
N VAL A 102 -5.81 -9.10 -7.63
CA VAL A 102 -5.23 -9.50 -8.92
C VAL A 102 -5.75 -10.88 -9.39
N ALA A 103 -6.45 -11.64 -8.54
CA ALA A 103 -6.70 -13.07 -8.69
C ALA A 103 -7.61 -13.51 -9.87
N ASN A 104 -8.20 -12.60 -10.63
CA ASN A 104 -9.24 -12.93 -11.62
C ASN A 104 -8.77 -12.98 -13.08
N GLY A 105 -7.46 -13.00 -13.34
CA GLY A 105 -6.93 -13.01 -14.72
C GLY A 105 -7.21 -11.73 -15.51
N ARG A 106 -7.58 -10.65 -14.81
CA ARG A 106 -7.84 -9.33 -15.38
C ARG A 106 -6.64 -8.42 -15.11
N ASN A 107 -6.33 -7.56 -16.07
CA ASN A 107 -5.26 -6.57 -15.95
C ASN A 107 -5.69 -5.42 -15.01
N PRO A 108 -5.02 -5.21 -13.87
CA PRO A 108 -5.35 -4.14 -12.92
C PRO A 108 -5.09 -2.73 -13.46
N ILE A 109 -4.10 -2.59 -14.34
CA ILE A 109 -3.72 -1.33 -14.96
C ILE A 109 -4.49 -1.16 -16.26
N SER A 110 -5.09 0.01 -16.43
CA SER A 110 -5.75 0.46 -17.66
C SER A 110 -4.86 0.23 -18.89
N PRO A 111 -5.43 -0.16 -20.05
CA PRO A 111 -4.66 -0.36 -21.28
C PRO A 111 -4.06 0.94 -21.83
N ASP A 112 -4.59 2.10 -21.45
CA ASP A 112 -4.13 3.42 -21.91
C ASP A 112 -3.87 4.38 -20.74
N PRO A 113 -2.78 4.16 -19.97
CA PRO A 113 -2.42 5.03 -18.87
C PRO A 113 -1.75 6.31 -19.39
N SER A 114 -2.13 7.47 -18.84
CA SER A 114 -1.42 8.73 -19.12
C SER A 114 0.04 8.66 -18.64
N HIS A 115 0.93 9.44 -19.26
CA HIS A 115 2.34 9.48 -18.87
C HIS A 115 2.54 9.79 -17.37
N VAL A 116 1.76 10.74 -16.82
CA VAL A 116 1.80 11.09 -15.38
C VAL A 116 1.47 9.89 -14.50
N GLN A 117 0.44 9.11 -14.87
CA GLN A 117 0.06 7.91 -14.13
C GLN A 117 1.13 6.81 -14.19
N ILE A 118 1.81 6.66 -15.33
CA ILE A 118 2.95 5.74 -15.46
C ILE A 118 4.11 6.17 -14.55
N GLN A 119 4.40 7.48 -14.48
CA GLN A 119 5.42 8.00 -13.57
C GLN A 119 5.07 7.73 -12.11
N LEU A 120 3.80 7.85 -11.72
CA LEU A 120 3.35 7.51 -10.36
C LEU A 120 3.56 6.02 -10.03
N LEU A 121 3.24 5.11 -10.96
CA LEU A 121 3.54 3.69 -10.80
C LEU A 121 5.04 3.44 -10.65
N ARG A 122 5.85 4.06 -11.51
CA ARG A 122 7.32 3.93 -11.49
C ARG A 122 7.90 4.36 -10.15
N VAL A 123 7.50 5.52 -9.63
CA VAL A 123 7.94 6.02 -8.31
C VAL A 123 7.48 5.07 -7.20
N GLY A 124 6.24 4.57 -7.27
CA GLY A 124 5.70 3.59 -6.32
C GLY A 124 6.51 2.31 -6.28
N TYR A 125 6.83 1.72 -7.43
CA TYR A 125 7.66 0.50 -7.50
C TYR A 125 9.10 0.74 -7.03
N ALA A 126 9.73 1.84 -7.46
CA ALA A 126 11.10 2.17 -7.08
C ALA A 126 11.24 2.36 -5.56
N SER A 127 10.34 3.13 -4.96
CA SER A 127 10.34 3.38 -3.51
C SER A 127 10.03 2.12 -2.70
N THR A 128 9.08 1.30 -3.15
CA THR A 128 8.73 0.03 -2.50
C THR A 128 9.91 -0.94 -2.51
N LEU A 129 10.60 -1.06 -3.65
CA LEU A 129 11.73 -1.97 -3.79
C LEU A 129 12.95 -1.50 -2.98
N GLU A 130 13.21 -0.19 -2.94
CA GLU A 130 14.25 0.39 -2.09
C GLU A 130 13.99 0.13 -0.60
N GLU A 131 12.76 0.36 -0.15
CA GLU A 131 12.35 0.11 1.24
C GLU A 131 12.43 -1.38 1.59
N LEU A 132 12.01 -2.27 0.69
CA LEU A 132 12.17 -3.72 0.87
C LEU A 132 13.65 -4.09 1.01
N GLY A 133 14.50 -3.55 0.14
CA GLY A 133 15.94 -3.78 0.19
C GLY A 133 16.57 -3.36 1.53
N LYS A 134 16.18 -2.18 2.05
CA LYS A 134 16.63 -1.70 3.37
C LYS A 134 16.22 -2.67 4.48
N ARG A 135 14.98 -3.16 4.45
CA ARG A 135 14.47 -4.13 5.44
C ARG A 135 15.16 -5.50 5.36
N GLN A 136 15.63 -5.89 4.18
CA GLN A 136 16.37 -7.14 3.96
C GLN A 136 17.87 -7.00 4.24
N GLY A 137 18.34 -5.84 4.70
CA GLY A 137 19.73 -5.62 5.08
C GLY A 137 20.67 -5.34 3.91
N LEU A 138 20.15 -4.95 2.74
CA LEU A 138 20.98 -4.50 1.62
C LEU A 138 21.67 -3.17 1.95
N SER A 139 22.87 -2.98 1.43
CA SER A 139 23.63 -1.73 1.59
C SER A 139 22.94 -0.53 0.93
N ALA A 140 23.35 0.68 1.32
CA ALA A 140 22.87 1.93 0.70
C ALA A 140 23.09 1.95 -0.84
N THR A 141 24.21 1.41 -1.30
CA THR A 141 24.52 1.32 -2.75
C THR A 141 23.58 0.36 -3.45
N GLN A 142 23.35 -0.82 -2.88
CA GLN A 142 22.46 -1.84 -3.43
C GLN A 142 21.00 -1.34 -3.46
N THR A 143 20.52 -0.73 -2.37
CA THR A 143 19.16 -0.17 -2.30
C THR A 143 18.94 0.97 -3.29
N THR A 144 19.93 1.84 -3.47
CA THR A 144 19.91 2.90 -4.51
C THR A 144 19.92 2.32 -5.93
N CYS A 145 20.63 1.20 -6.15
CA CYS A 145 20.59 0.50 -7.43
C CYS A 145 19.18 -0.02 -7.76
N LEU A 146 18.45 -0.54 -6.77
CA LEU A 146 17.07 -1.04 -6.95
C LEU A 146 16.14 0.07 -7.48
N SER A 147 16.09 1.22 -6.79
CA SER A 147 15.20 2.32 -7.20
C SER A 147 15.59 2.88 -8.57
N ARG A 148 16.89 3.02 -8.86
CA ARG A 148 17.39 3.47 -10.18
C ARG A 148 17.05 2.51 -11.30
N THR A 149 17.13 1.20 -11.06
CA THR A 149 16.85 0.19 -12.08
C THR A 149 15.38 0.24 -12.51
N VAL A 150 14.46 0.31 -11.54
CA VAL A 150 13.02 0.45 -11.81
C VAL A 150 12.71 1.80 -12.46
N ALA A 151 13.36 2.89 -12.00
CA ALA A 151 13.17 4.21 -12.60
C ALA A 151 13.55 4.27 -14.09
N ARG A 152 14.43 3.37 -14.56
CA ARG A 152 14.85 3.28 -15.97
C ARG A 152 14.05 2.29 -16.80
N PHE A 153 13.08 1.58 -16.21
CA PHE A 153 12.23 0.69 -17.00
C PHE A 153 11.45 1.49 -18.05
N PRO A 154 11.34 0.98 -19.29
CA PRO A 154 10.47 1.58 -20.28
C PRO A 154 9.01 1.55 -19.79
N ASP A 155 8.21 2.53 -20.20
CA ASP A 155 6.80 2.68 -19.78
C ASP A 155 6.00 1.38 -19.94
N ALA A 156 6.16 0.69 -21.08
CA ALA A 156 5.53 -0.62 -21.32
C ALA A 156 5.90 -1.68 -20.27
N LYS A 157 7.14 -1.68 -19.76
CA LYS A 157 7.57 -2.61 -18.70
C LYS A 157 6.98 -2.24 -17.34
N ILE A 158 6.73 -0.96 -17.06
CA ILE A 158 6.02 -0.51 -15.85
C ILE A 158 4.57 -1.00 -15.86
N VAL A 159 3.88 -0.84 -16.99
CA VAL A 159 2.50 -1.33 -17.16
C VAL A 159 2.45 -2.86 -17.08
N ALA A 160 3.37 -3.55 -17.77
CA ALA A 160 3.48 -5.00 -17.70
C ALA A 160 3.74 -5.51 -16.28
N LEU A 161 4.58 -4.82 -15.49
CA LEU A 161 4.83 -5.19 -14.09
C LEU A 161 3.57 -5.06 -13.21
N GLY A 162 2.74 -4.04 -13.45
CA GLY A 162 1.45 -3.88 -12.78
C GLY A 162 0.43 -4.94 -13.16
N ASN A 163 0.43 -5.34 -14.43
CA ASN A 163 -0.47 -6.36 -14.99
C ASN A 163 0.05 -7.80 -14.84
N ALA A 164 1.30 -7.99 -14.42
CA ALA A 164 1.89 -9.30 -14.26
C ALA A 164 1.16 -10.13 -13.20
N SER A 165 1.09 -11.44 -13.44
CA SER A 165 0.76 -12.40 -12.38
C SER A 165 1.75 -12.29 -11.22
N GLU A 166 1.38 -12.75 -10.02
CA GLU A 166 2.25 -12.71 -8.85
C GLU A 166 3.62 -13.34 -9.13
N LYS A 167 3.63 -14.54 -9.73
CA LYS A 167 4.85 -15.27 -10.09
C LYS A 167 5.72 -14.51 -11.10
N GLU A 168 5.09 -13.89 -12.10
CA GLU A 168 5.83 -13.14 -13.12
C GLU A 168 6.37 -11.81 -12.56
N ARG A 169 5.61 -11.15 -11.68
CA ARG A 169 6.05 -9.96 -10.96
C ARG A 169 7.24 -10.29 -10.07
N GLU A 170 7.17 -11.37 -9.31
CA GLU A 170 8.27 -11.87 -8.48
C GLU A 170 9.51 -12.11 -9.34
N ARG A 171 9.39 -12.85 -10.45
CA ARG A 171 10.51 -13.09 -11.38
C ARG A 171 11.19 -11.78 -11.82
N ILE A 172 10.41 -10.81 -12.29
CA ILE A 172 10.94 -9.51 -12.75
C ILE A 172 11.66 -8.78 -11.61
N LEU A 173 11.10 -8.80 -10.40
CA LEU A 173 11.70 -8.11 -9.24
C LEU A 173 12.95 -8.82 -8.72
N VAL A 174 12.99 -10.15 -8.73
CA VAL A 174 14.17 -10.94 -8.39
C VAL A 174 15.31 -10.62 -9.35
N GLU A 175 15.06 -10.55 -10.66
CA GLU A 175 16.08 -10.16 -11.66
C GLU A 175 16.68 -8.78 -11.37
N VAL A 176 15.86 -7.82 -10.91
CA VAL A 176 16.35 -6.50 -10.49
C VAL A 176 17.25 -6.61 -9.26
N VAL A 177 16.83 -7.38 -8.26
CA VAL A 177 17.60 -7.56 -7.03
C VAL A 177 18.94 -8.25 -7.30
N GLU A 178 18.94 -9.34 -8.07
CA GLU A 178 20.16 -10.06 -8.47
C GLU A 178 21.11 -9.19 -9.29
N GLY A 179 20.57 -8.32 -10.15
CA GLY A 179 21.36 -7.35 -10.90
C GLY A 179 22.07 -6.32 -10.01
N CYS A 180 21.46 -5.96 -8.88
CA CYS A 180 21.98 -4.97 -7.93
C CYS A 180 22.79 -5.58 -6.78
N ALA A 181 22.73 -6.89 -6.57
CA ALA A 181 23.47 -7.60 -5.53
C ALA A 181 24.94 -7.93 -5.91
N LYS A 182 25.31 -7.73 -7.18
CA LYS A 182 26.66 -7.89 -7.73
C LYS A 182 27.51 -6.64 -7.49
#